data_AF-A0A7X6SHU0-F1
#
_entry.id   AF-A0A7X6SHU0-F1
#
_cell.length_a   1.000
_cell.length_b   1.000
_cell.length_c   1.000
_cell.angle_alpha   90.00
_cell.angle_beta   90.00
_cell.angle_gamma   90.00
#
_symmetry.space_group_name_H-M   'P 1'
#
loop_
_entity.id
_entity.type
_entity.pdbx_description
1 polymer ?
#
loop_
_entity_poly.entity_id
_entity_poly.type
_entity_poly.pdbx_seq_one_letter_code
_entity_poly.pdbx_strand_id
1 'polypeptide(L)'
;MGYTNEYAKDRAELKLVVLESAKELGLKVESHINKMRMQNKNLILDITESVFASGERKTVLNESIRGKDIYIICDIGNYGLTYNIRGNINHCSPYDNYKAVKDVIGAISGSADRITVIMPLLIDSRQHRREKR
;
A
#
# COMPACT_ATOMS: atom_id res chain seq x y z
N MET A 1 18.77 14.03 26.18
CA MET A 1 17.62 14.89 26.52
C MET A 1 16.56 14.66 25.45
N GLY A 2 15.62 13.75 25.69
CA GLY A 2 14.60 13.40 24.70
C GLY A 2 13.49 14.43 24.71
N TYR A 3 13.22 15.07 23.58
CA TYR A 3 12.00 15.86 23.40
C TYR A 3 10.81 14.90 23.37
N THR A 4 10.14 14.72 24.51
CA THR A 4 8.80 14.12 24.53
C THR A 4 7.85 15.10 23.86
N ASN A 5 7.53 14.81 22.60
CA ASN A 5 6.58 15.57 21.80
C ASN A 5 5.18 15.46 22.43
N GLU A 6 4.75 16.53 23.07
CA GLU A 6 3.47 16.68 23.77
C GLU A 6 2.26 16.51 22.83
N TYR A 7 2.48 16.62 21.51
CA TYR A 7 1.49 16.40 20.45
C TYR A 7 1.32 14.92 20.03
N ALA A 8 2.03 13.98 20.64
CA ALA A 8 1.93 12.55 20.30
C ALA A 8 0.73 11.84 20.93
N LYS A 9 0.01 12.49 21.87
CA LYS A 9 -0.99 11.83 22.71
C LYS A 9 -2.26 11.36 22.00
N ASP A 10 -2.61 11.94 20.85
CA ASP A 10 -3.87 11.66 20.13
C ASP A 10 -3.70 11.03 18.74
N ARG A 11 -2.53 10.46 18.42
CA ARG A 11 -2.33 9.82 17.11
C ARG A 11 -2.60 8.32 17.19
N ALA A 12 -3.54 7.86 16.36
CA ALA A 12 -3.78 6.45 16.10
C ALA A 12 -2.49 5.69 15.74
N GLU A 13 -2.48 4.38 15.98
CA GLU A 13 -1.33 3.53 15.68
C GLU A 13 -1.04 3.53 14.17
N LEU A 14 0.16 3.97 13.79
CA LEU A 14 0.62 3.98 12.39
C LEU A 14 0.84 2.55 11.91
N LYS A 15 0.25 2.21 10.75
CA LYS A 15 0.50 0.97 10.03
C LYS A 15 0.67 1.21 8.53
N LEU A 16 1.48 0.37 7.91
CA LEU A 16 1.78 0.38 6.48
C LEU A 16 1.07 -0.81 5.81
N VAL A 17 0.23 -0.56 4.83
CA VAL A 17 -0.18 -1.59 3.86
C VAL A 17 0.80 -1.50 2.69
N VAL A 18 1.76 -2.41 2.64
CA VAL A 18 2.77 -2.43 1.56
C VAL A 18 2.33 -3.44 0.51
N LEU A 19 1.87 -2.95 -0.64
CA LEU A 19 1.55 -3.83 -1.76
C LEU A 19 2.83 -4.43 -2.37
N GLU A 20 2.73 -5.61 -2.97
CA GLU A 20 3.87 -6.35 -3.55
C GLU A 20 4.58 -5.51 -4.62
N SER A 21 3.83 -4.65 -5.33
CA SER A 21 4.40 -3.68 -6.29
C SER A 21 5.40 -2.71 -5.66
N ALA A 22 5.29 -2.41 -4.37
CA ALA A 22 6.14 -1.46 -3.65
C ALA A 22 6.93 -2.10 -2.48
N LYS A 23 7.09 -3.42 -2.47
CA LYS A 23 7.69 -4.16 -1.35
C LYS A 23 9.04 -3.63 -0.89
N GLU A 24 9.96 -3.44 -1.84
CA GLU A 24 11.29 -2.91 -1.53
C GLU A 24 11.22 -1.50 -0.93
N LEU A 25 10.38 -0.63 -1.50
CA LEU A 25 10.17 0.72 -0.99
C LEU A 25 9.56 0.70 0.41
N GLY A 26 8.55 -0.14 0.65
CA GLY A 26 7.89 -0.27 1.95
C GLY A 26 8.84 -0.74 3.06
N LEU A 27 9.69 -1.73 2.77
CA LEU A 27 10.71 -2.21 3.71
C LEU A 27 11.73 -1.11 4.06
N LYS A 28 12.16 -0.32 3.06
CA LYS A 28 13.04 0.84 3.29
C LYS A 28 12.35 1.91 4.14
N VAL A 29 11.08 2.19 3.88
CA VAL A 29 10.28 3.16 4.65
C VAL A 29 10.14 2.72 6.11
N GLU A 30 9.76 1.47 6.38
CA GLU A 30 9.66 0.93 7.74
C GLU A 30 11.00 1.05 8.47
N SER A 31 12.09 0.62 7.83
CA SER A 31 13.45 0.71 8.38
C SER A 31 13.83 2.14 8.76
N HIS A 32 13.49 3.10 7.89
CA HIS A 32 13.76 4.51 8.12
C HIS A 32 12.92 5.09 9.27
N ILE A 33 11.63 4.77 9.34
CA ILE A 33 10.74 5.21 10.43
C ILE A 33 11.24 4.65 11.77
N ASN A 34 11.60 3.37 11.82
CA ASN A 34 12.13 2.74 13.03
C ASN A 34 13.44 3.39 13.48
N LYS A 35 14.35 3.69 12.54
CA LYS A 35 15.57 4.45 12.83
C LYS A 35 15.28 5.85 13.37
N MET A 36 14.37 6.61 12.74
CA MET A 36 14.00 7.97 13.17
C MET A 36 13.35 7.98 14.55
N ARG A 37 12.54 6.96 14.87
CA ARG A 37 11.83 6.83 16.15
C ARG A 37 12.65 6.12 17.23
N MET A 38 13.87 5.70 16.92
CA MET A 38 14.74 4.93 17.83
C MET A 38 14.01 3.70 18.43
N GLN A 39 13.28 2.96 17.59
CA GLN A 39 12.50 1.80 17.99
C GLN A 39 12.64 0.67 16.96
N ASN A 40 12.17 -0.52 17.31
CA ASN A 40 12.08 -1.66 16.40
C ASN A 40 10.67 -2.26 16.45
N LYS A 41 9.73 -1.63 15.74
CA LYS A 41 8.33 -2.10 15.65
C LYS A 41 8.03 -2.61 14.25
N ASN A 42 7.22 -3.67 14.15
CA ASN A 42 6.62 -4.06 12.89
C ASN A 42 5.44 -3.11 12.57
N LEU A 43 5.64 -2.30 11.54
CA LEU A 43 4.68 -1.33 11.04
C LEU A 43 3.91 -1.88 9.85
N ILE A 44 4.51 -2.82 9.10
CA ILE A 44 3.88 -3.43 7.93
C ILE A 44 2.80 -4.41 8.38
N LEU A 45 1.60 -4.26 7.81
CA LEU A 45 0.49 -5.16 8.06
C LEU A 45 0.71 -6.49 7.33
N ASP A 46 0.29 -7.58 7.97
CA ASP A 46 0.21 -8.87 7.28
C ASP A 46 -0.92 -8.82 6.24
N ILE A 47 -0.53 -8.93 4.97
CA ILE A 47 -1.45 -8.95 3.83
C ILE A 47 -1.10 -10.10 2.89
N THR A 48 -2.10 -10.56 2.15
CA THR A 48 -1.91 -11.56 1.09
C THR A 48 -2.48 -11.05 -0.22
N GLU A 49 -1.65 -10.98 -1.25
CA GLU A 49 -2.06 -10.73 -2.62
C GLU A 49 -2.07 -12.03 -3.43
N SER A 50 -3.20 -12.32 -4.07
CA SER A 50 -3.40 -13.53 -4.87
C SER A 50 -4.17 -13.20 -6.15
N VAL A 51 -4.26 -14.16 -7.06
CA VAL A 51 -4.99 -14.03 -8.32
C VAL A 51 -6.01 -15.15 -8.43
N PHE A 52 -7.25 -14.80 -8.69
CA PHE A 52 -8.30 -15.77 -8.98
C PHE A 52 -8.04 -16.48 -10.31
N ALA A 53 -8.66 -17.63 -10.53
CA ALA A 53 -8.57 -18.36 -11.80
C ALA A 53 -9.13 -17.57 -13.00
N SER A 54 -9.94 -16.54 -12.75
CA SER A 54 -10.44 -15.56 -13.74
C SER A 54 -9.41 -14.50 -14.13
N GLY A 55 -8.30 -14.38 -13.39
CA GLY A 55 -7.29 -13.33 -13.55
C GLY A 55 -7.53 -12.08 -12.72
N GLU A 56 -8.61 -12.02 -11.95
CA GLU A 56 -8.82 -10.93 -11.01
C GLU A 56 -7.84 -11.02 -9.83
N ARG A 57 -7.13 -9.92 -9.53
CA ARG A 57 -6.30 -9.82 -8.33
C ARG A 57 -7.17 -9.60 -7.09
N LYS A 58 -6.72 -10.20 -5.99
CA LYS A 58 -7.34 -10.13 -4.66
C LYS A 58 -6.30 -9.72 -3.64
N THR A 59 -6.64 -8.76 -2.79
CA THR A 59 -5.87 -8.39 -1.61
C THR A 59 -6.65 -8.74 -0.34
N VAL A 60 -6.00 -9.42 0.60
CA VAL A 60 -6.57 -9.81 1.90
C VAL A 60 -5.75 -9.18 3.01
N LEU A 61 -6.41 -8.60 4.00
CA LEU A 61 -5.79 -8.12 5.24
C LEU A 61 -5.93 -9.21 6.30
N ASN A 62 -4.82 -9.69 6.84
CA ASN A 62 -4.79 -10.83 7.77
C ASN A 62 -4.88 -10.41 9.23
N GLU A 63 -4.94 -9.11 9.51
CA GLU A 63 -5.05 -8.55 10.85
C GLU A 63 -6.02 -7.36 10.90
N SER A 64 -6.48 -7.02 12.11
CA SER A 64 -7.41 -5.92 12.33
C SER A 64 -6.76 -4.55 12.05
N ILE A 65 -7.50 -3.65 11.42
CA ILE A 65 -7.08 -2.28 11.09
C ILE A 65 -7.90 -1.21 11.82
N ARG A 66 -8.79 -1.62 12.73
CA ARG A 66 -9.74 -0.73 13.40
C ARG A 66 -9.02 0.35 14.21
N GLY A 67 -9.33 1.62 13.95
CA GLY A 67 -8.77 2.77 14.66
C GLY A 67 -7.27 3.01 14.40
N LYS A 68 -6.70 2.40 13.36
CA LYS A 68 -5.29 2.59 12.98
C LYS A 68 -5.15 3.69 11.91
N ASP A 69 -4.00 4.36 11.89
CA ASP A 69 -3.61 5.34 10.87
C ASP A 69 -2.86 4.62 9.74
N ILE A 70 -3.55 4.42 8.62
CA ILE A 70 -3.12 3.53 7.54
C ILE A 70 -2.43 4.31 6.42
N TYR A 71 -1.24 3.85 6.04
CA TYR A 71 -0.53 4.30 4.85
C TYR A 71 -0.44 3.15 3.84
N ILE A 72 -1.12 3.28 2.71
CA ILE A 72 -1.06 2.31 1.61
C ILE A 72 0.08 2.72 0.67
N ILE A 73 1.05 1.83 0.45
CA ILE A 73 2.19 2.08 -0.43
C ILE A 73 2.05 1.23 -1.70
N CYS A 74 2.02 1.89 -2.86
CA CYS A 74 1.86 1.25 -4.16
C CYS A 74 2.81 1.86 -5.18
N ASP A 75 3.43 1.03 -6.01
CA ASP A 75 4.17 1.49 -7.18
C ASP A 75 3.48 0.96 -8.43
N ILE A 76 2.68 1.81 -9.06
CA ILE A 76 1.99 1.45 -10.31
C ILE A 76 2.97 1.24 -11.47
N GLY A 77 4.21 1.75 -11.38
CA GLY A 77 5.24 1.63 -12.40
C GLY A 77 6.09 0.37 -12.26
N ASN A 78 5.77 -0.53 -11.33
CA ASN A 78 6.49 -1.79 -11.19
C ASN A 78 6.09 -2.76 -12.32
N TYR A 79 6.97 -2.88 -13.33
CA TYR A 79 6.83 -3.81 -14.46
C TYR A 79 7.42 -5.21 -14.19
N GLY A 80 8.12 -5.39 -13.07
CA GLY A 80 8.78 -6.65 -12.71
C GLY A 80 7.86 -7.65 -12.01
N LEU A 81 6.72 -7.20 -11.48
CA LEU A 81 5.77 -8.05 -10.79
C LEU A 81 5.04 -8.97 -11.78
N THR A 82 5.11 -10.28 -11.53
CA THR A 82 4.45 -11.31 -12.35
C THR A 82 3.53 -12.20 -11.51
N TYR A 83 2.57 -12.85 -12.18
CA TYR A 83 1.69 -13.84 -11.58
C TYR A 83 1.42 -14.99 -12.57
N ASN A 84 1.10 -16.17 -12.05
CA ASN A 84 0.81 -17.34 -12.86
C ASN A 84 -0.71 -17.57 -12.96
N ILE A 85 -1.21 -17.75 -14.19
CA ILE A 85 -2.56 -18.27 -14.44
C ILE A 85 -2.44 -19.45 -15.39
N ARG A 86 -2.86 -20.63 -14.92
CA ARG A 86 -2.94 -21.86 -15.74
C ARG A 86 -1.61 -22.17 -16.47
N GLY A 87 -0.48 -21.97 -15.79
CA GLY A 87 0.85 -22.23 -16.34
C GLY A 87 1.45 -21.06 -17.13
N ASN A 88 0.70 -19.99 -17.39
CA ASN A 88 1.20 -18.81 -18.10
C ASN A 88 1.63 -17.73 -17.11
N ILE A 89 2.86 -17.25 -17.26
CA ILE A 89 3.38 -16.11 -16.52
C ILE A 89 2.86 -14.84 -17.19
N ASN A 90 2.19 -14.00 -16.41
CA ASN A 90 1.67 -12.70 -16.82
C ASN A 90 2.34 -11.60 -16.00
N HIS A 91 2.46 -10.40 -16.57
CA HIS A 91 2.96 -9.22 -15.87
C HIS A 91 1.80 -8.41 -15.30
N CYS A 92 1.96 -7.88 -14.10
CA CYS A 92 1.03 -6.90 -13.55
C CYS A 92 1.11 -5.61 -14.37
N SER A 93 -0.04 -5.15 -14.85
CA SER A 93 -0.18 -3.83 -15.44
C SER A 93 -0.24 -2.73 -14.35
N PRO A 94 -0.03 -1.46 -14.71
CA PRO A 94 -0.27 -0.35 -13.79
C PRO A 94 -1.69 -0.35 -13.19
N TYR A 95 -2.69 -0.78 -13.96
CA TYR A 95 -4.06 -0.90 -13.49
C TYR A 95 -4.26 -2.04 -12.50
N ASP A 96 -3.52 -3.16 -12.63
CA ASP A 96 -3.56 -4.27 -11.66
C ASP A 96 -3.01 -3.82 -10.29
N ASN A 97 -1.91 -3.06 -10.31
CA ASN A 97 -1.34 -2.48 -9.10
C ASN A 97 -2.28 -1.44 -8.48
N TYR A 98 -2.89 -0.58 -9.30
CA TYR A 98 -3.85 0.42 -8.83
C TYR A 98 -5.17 -0.20 -8.32
N LYS A 99 -5.63 -1.31 -8.90
CA LYS A 99 -6.80 -2.04 -8.39
C LYS A 99 -6.56 -2.52 -6.95
N ALA A 100 -5.38 -3.04 -6.64
CA ALA A 100 -5.06 -3.48 -5.28
C ALA A 100 -5.18 -2.34 -4.25
N VAL A 101 -4.84 -1.09 -4.61
CA VAL A 101 -5.11 0.08 -3.76
C VAL A 101 -6.60 0.26 -3.49
N LYS A 102 -7.45 0.14 -4.52
CA LYS A 102 -8.90 0.24 -4.37
C LYS A 102 -9.47 -0.89 -3.51
N ASP A 103 -8.98 -2.11 -3.70
CA ASP A 103 -9.41 -3.28 -2.92
C ASP A 103 -9.09 -3.07 -1.42
N VAL A 104 -7.89 -2.56 -1.11
CA VAL A 104 -7.51 -2.22 0.27
C VAL A 104 -8.39 -1.11 0.84
N ILE A 105 -8.59 -0.01 0.11
CA ILE A 105 -9.47 1.09 0.56
C ILE A 105 -10.88 0.56 0.84
N GLY A 106 -11.43 -0.27 -0.05
CA GLY A 106 -12.74 -0.90 0.12
C GLY A 106 -12.80 -1.79 1.36
N ALA A 107 -11.75 -2.54 1.65
CA ALA A 107 -11.68 -3.41 2.82
C ALA A 107 -11.57 -2.66 4.16
N ILE A 108 -11.01 -1.44 4.18
CA ILE A 108 -10.74 -0.70 5.43
C ILE A 108 -11.64 0.52 5.67
N SER A 109 -12.40 0.94 4.66
CA SER A 109 -13.25 2.13 4.74
C SER A 109 -14.23 2.05 5.91
N GLY A 110 -14.28 3.11 6.71
CA GLY A 110 -15.13 3.18 7.91
C GLY A 110 -14.59 2.44 9.15
N SER A 111 -13.44 1.77 9.04
CA SER A 111 -12.80 1.08 10.18
C SER A 111 -11.45 1.70 10.57
N ALA A 112 -10.67 2.21 9.62
CA ALA A 112 -9.43 2.94 9.89
C ALA A 112 -9.72 4.35 10.45
N ASP A 113 -8.80 4.89 11.26
CA ASP A 113 -8.85 6.29 11.73
C ASP A 113 -8.57 7.26 10.57
N ARG A 114 -7.57 6.94 9.76
CA ARG A 114 -7.20 7.67 8.55
C ARG A 114 -6.61 6.73 7.52
N ILE A 115 -6.77 7.09 6.24
CA ILE A 115 -6.19 6.39 5.11
C ILE A 115 -5.40 7.39 4.27
N THR A 116 -4.10 7.13 4.09
CA THR A 116 -3.22 7.89 3.20
C THR A 116 -2.67 6.95 2.13
N VAL A 117 -2.74 7.36 0.86
CA VAL A 117 -2.12 6.61 -0.24
C VAL A 117 -0.79 7.27 -0.60
N ILE A 118 0.29 6.49 -0.53
CA ILE A 118 1.61 6.84 -1.01
C ILE A 118 1.83 6.10 -2.33
N MET A 119 1.73 6.86 -3.42
CA MET A 119 1.86 6.32 -4.77
C MET A 119 2.84 7.22 -5.55
N PRO A 120 4.13 6.86 -5.65
CA PRO A 120 5.16 7.73 -6.22
C PRO A 120 4.87 8.20 -7.65
N LEU A 121 4.17 7.37 -8.42
CA LEU A 121 3.68 7.71 -9.76
C LEU A 121 2.16 7.75 -9.74
N LEU A 122 1.56 8.85 -10.18
CA LEU A 122 0.11 8.96 -10.29
C LEU A 122 -0.39 8.32 -11.61
N ILE A 123 -1.30 7.36 -11.50
CA ILE A 123 -1.89 6.67 -12.65
C ILE A 123 -2.64 7.67 -13.53
N ASP A 124 -2.52 7.51 -14.84
CA ASP A 124 -3.17 8.36 -15.86
C ASP A 124 -2.91 9.87 -15.71
N SER A 125 -1.91 10.27 -14.91
CA SER A 125 -1.53 11.67 -14.69
C SER A 125 -1.20 12.42 -15.98
N ARG A 126 -0.73 11.69 -17.01
CA ARG A 126 -0.47 12.25 -18.34
C ARG A 126 -1.75 12.50 -19.13
N GLN A 127 -2.79 11.71 -18.93
CA GLN A 127 -4.08 11.81 -19.62
C GLN A 127 -5.00 12.85 -18.95
N HIS A 128 -4.49 14.06 -18.76
CA HIS A 128 -5.18 15.14 -18.04
C HIS A 128 -6.08 16.02 -18.93
N ARG A 129 -5.95 15.91 -20.27
CA ARG A 129 -6.73 16.71 -21.22
C ARG A 129 -7.00 15.92 -22.50
N ARG A 130 -8.17 16.16 -23.11
CA ARG A 130 -8.45 15.79 -24.50
C ARG A 130 -8.05 16.96 -25.38
N GLU A 131 -6.97 16.81 -26.14
CA GLU A 131 -6.66 17.79 -27.19
C GLU A 131 -7.77 17.73 -28.26
N LYS A 132 -8.46 18.86 -28.46
CA LYS A 132 -9.30 19.04 -29.63
C LYS A 132 -8.35 19.44 -30.77
N ARG A 133 -8.34 18.67 -31.85
CA ARG A 133 -7.82 19.16 -33.13
C ARG A 133 -8.76 20.21 -33.69
#